data_AF-A0A6V7J658-F1
#
_entry.id   AF-A0A6V7J658-F1
#
_cell.length_a   1.000
_cell.length_b   1.000
_cell.length_c   1.000
_cell.angle_alpha   90.00
_cell.angle_beta   90.00
_cell.angle_gamma   90.00
#
_symmetry.space_group_name_H-M   'P 1'
#
loop_
_entity.id
_entity.type
_entity.pdbx_description
1 polymer ?
#
loop_
_entity_poly.entity_id
_entity_poly.type
_entity_poly.pdbx_seq_one_letter_code
_entity_poly.pdbx_strand_id
1 'polypeptide(L)' 'MEDNERLMRALTKLIEVNQPNLVLLVGGAFVGNEAVDQLVKFSRGLENFSNSDNPHPIDVTVLTKFDTIGDK' A
#
# COMPACT_ATOMS: atom_id res chain seq x y z
N MET A 1 -0.26 -9.70 -5.17
CA MET A 1 -0.09 -9.99 -3.72
C MET A 1 -1.08 -9.20 -2.89
N GLU A 2 -1.39 -7.98 -3.32
CA GLU A 2 -2.49 -7.10 -2.93
C GLU A 2 -3.89 -7.76 -2.94
N ASP A 3 -4.13 -8.73 -3.83
CA ASP A 3 -5.39 -9.49 -3.86
C ASP A 3 -5.43 -10.65 -2.84
N ASN A 4 -4.37 -10.86 -2.05
CA ASN A 4 -4.34 -11.91 -1.04
C ASN A 4 -4.94 -11.40 0.28
N GLU A 5 -6.21 -11.72 0.48
CA GLU A 5 -6.97 -11.32 1.68
C GLU A 5 -6.27 -11.68 2.99
N ARG A 6 -5.70 -12.89 3.12
CA ARG A 6 -5.04 -13.32 4.35
C ARG A 6 -3.83 -12.44 4.68
N LEU A 7 -3.05 -12.07 3.67
CA LEU A 7 -1.90 -11.18 3.85
C LEU A 7 -2.34 -9.74 4.14
N MET A 8 -3.36 -9.25 3.44
CA MET A 8 -3.89 -7.90 3.67
C MET A 8 -4.47 -7.74 5.08
N ARG A 9 -5.22 -8.73 5.59
CA ARG A 9 -5.70 -8.72 6.99
C ARG A 9 -4.56 -8.71 8.00
N ALA A 10 -3.49 -9.47 7.74
CA ALA A 10 -2.31 -9.48 8.61
C ALA A 10 -1.58 -8.13 8.59
N LEU A 11 -1.45 -7.50 7.42
CA LEU A 11 -0.85 -6.18 7.24
C LEU A 11 -1.68 -5.09 7.95
N THR A 12 -3.00 -5.05 7.73
CA THR A 12 -3.88 -4.10 8.39
C THR A 12 -3.80 -4.22 9.91
N LYS A 13 -3.87 -5.46 10.42
CA LYS A 13 -3.73 -5.72 11.87
C LYS A 13 -2.38 -5.24 12.41
N LEU A 14 -1.29 -5.39 11.65
CA LEU A 14 0.03 -4.90 12.08
C LEU A 14 0.04 -3.38 12.25
N ILE A 15 -0.54 -2.65 11.29
CA ILE A 15 -0.66 -1.19 11.33
C ILE A 15 -1.56 -0.76 12.49
N GLU A 16 -2.71 -1.43 12.67
CA GLU A 16 -3.65 -1.14 13.76
C GLU A 16 -3.04 -1.34 15.15
N VAL A 17 -2.30 -2.44 15.36
CA VAL A 17 -1.71 -2.74 16.68
C VAL A 17 -0.58 -1.75 17.02
N ASN A 18 0.20 -1.33 16.03
CA ASN A 18 1.39 -0.51 16.28
C ASN A 18 1.14 0.99 16.13
N GLN A 19 0.03 1.42 15.53
CA GLN A 19 -0.33 2.83 15.32
C GLN A 19 0.87 3.67 14.85
N PRO A 20 1.51 3.29 13.72
CA PRO A 20 2.70 3.98 13.25
C PRO A 20 2.36 5.44 12.91
N ASN A 21 3.34 6.33 13.09
CA ASN A 21 3.15 7.74 12.71
C ASN A 21 3.14 7.96 11.19
N LEU A 22 3.63 6.99 10.41
CA LEU A 22 3.73 7.08 8.96
C LEU A 22 3.69 5.68 8.33
N VAL A 23 2.81 5.50 7.34
CA VAL A 23 2.71 4.30 6.50
C VAL A 23 3.16 4.64 5.08
N LEU A 24 4.19 3.94 4.62
CA LEU A 24 4.82 4.15 3.31
C LEU A 24 4.51 2.97 2.38
N LEU A 25 3.88 3.23 1.24
CA LEU A 25 3.77 2.25 0.16
C LEU A 25 4.99 2.35 -0.75
N VAL A 26 5.68 1.25 -0.99
CA VAL A 26 6.87 1.22 -1.85
C VAL A 26 6.51 0.58 -3.20
N GLY A 27 6.56 1.38 -4.26
CA GLY A 27 6.28 0.93 -5.63
C GLY A 27 7.51 1.02 -6.53
N GLY A 28 7.59 0.15 -7.55
CA GLY A 28 8.62 0.23 -8.58
C GLY A 28 8.20 1.17 -9.72
N ALA A 29 9.13 1.96 -10.25
CA ALA A 29 8.88 2.89 -11.35
C ALA A 29 8.51 2.19 -12.67
N PHE A 30 8.91 0.93 -12.87
CA PHE A 30 8.63 0.17 -14.08
C PHE A 30 7.19 -0.37 -14.18
N VAL A 31 6.39 -0.25 -13.11
CA VAL A 31 5.07 -0.92 -12.98
C VAL A 31 4.02 -0.33 -13.93
N GLY A 32 4.18 0.91 -14.40
CA GLY A 32 3.28 1.51 -15.40
C GLY A 32 1.83 1.62 -14.92
N ASN A 33 0.87 1.23 -15.76
CA ASN A 33 -0.57 1.36 -15.46
C ASN A 33 -1.03 0.53 -14.25
N GLU A 34 -0.29 -0.52 -13.90
CA GLU A 34 -0.59 -1.38 -12.74
C GLU A 34 -0.34 -0.67 -11.40
N ALA A 35 0.43 0.43 -11.40
CA ALA A 35 0.76 1.16 -10.17
C ALA A 35 -0.48 1.80 -9.53
N VAL A 36 -1.42 2.28 -10.36
CA VAL A 36 -2.68 2.86 -9.90
C VAL A 36 -3.56 1.79 -9.28
N ASP A 37 -3.67 0.62 -9.93
CA ASP A 37 -4.46 -0.50 -9.41
C ASP A 37 -3.90 -1.01 -8.06
N GLN A 38 -2.58 -1.14 -7.97
CA GLN A 38 -1.91 -1.52 -6.72
C GLN A 38 -2.20 -0.53 -5.59
N LEU A 39 -2.02 0.77 -5.85
CA LEU A 39 -2.30 1.81 -4.84
C LEU A 39 -3.76 1.75 -4.36
N VAL A 40 -4.71 1.62 -5.30
CA VAL A 40 -6.14 1.54 -4.98
C VAL A 40 -6.46 0.29 -4.18
N LYS A 41 -5.91 -0.87 -4.56
CA LYS A 41 -6.13 -2.14 -3.85
C LYS A 41 -5.53 -2.14 -2.45
N PHE A 42 -4.33 -1.60 -2.27
CA PHE A 42 -3.73 -1.47 -0.95
C PHE A 42 -4.53 -0.53 -0.06
N SER A 43 -4.91 0.66 -0.54
CA SER A 43 -5.73 1.61 0.24
C SER A 43 -7.06 0.99 0.65
N ARG A 44 -7.79 0.40 -0.30
CA ARG A 44 -9.07 -0.26 -0.03
C ARG A 44 -8.92 -1.47 0.89
N GLY A 45 -7.84 -2.23 0.78
CA GLY A 45 -7.57 -3.36 1.66
C GLY A 45 -7.33 -2.92 3.10
N LEU A 46 -6.59 -1.83 3.32
CA LEU A 46 -6.40 -1.27 4.66
C LEU A 46 -7.72 -0.79 5.27
N GLU A 47 -8.56 -0.12 4.49
CA GLU A 47 -9.89 0.33 4.93
C GLU A 47 -10.84 -0.85 5.22
N ASN A 48 -10.96 -1.80 4.30
CA ASN A 48 -11.93 -2.90 4.39
C ASN A 48 -11.60 -3.94 5.47
N PHE A 49 -10.31 -4.13 5.77
CA PHE A 49 -9.87 -5.11 6.76
C PHE A 49 -9.55 -4.50 8.13
N SER A 50 -9.71 -3.19 8.26
CA SER A 50 -9.60 -2.48 9.54
C SER A 50 -10.86 -2.70 10.36
N ASN A 51 -10.70 -2.95 11.65
CA ASN A 51 -11.80 -2.98 12.63
C ASN A 51 -11.90 -1.64 13.38
N SER A 52 -11.01 -0.69 13.11
CA SER A 52 -11.05 0.68 13.64
C SER A 52 -12.06 1.54 12.88
N ASP A 53 -12.80 2.38 13.60
CA ASP A 53 -13.68 3.42 13.02
C ASP A 53 -12.90 4.45 12.19
N ASN A 54 -11.60 4.59 12.44
CA ASN A 54 -10.68 5.40 11.66
C ASN A 54 -9.46 4.55 11.26
N PRO A 55 -9.51 3.83 10.13
CA PRO A 55 -8.39 3.07 9.60
C PRO A 55 -7.20 4.00 9.29
N HIS A 56 -5.97 3.57 9.60
CA HIS A 56 -4.78 4.31 9.16
C HIS A 56 -4.58 4.12 7.65
N PRO A 57 -4.62 5.21 6.84
CA PRO A 57 -4.42 5.12 5.41
C PRO A 57 -2.93 4.99 5.05
N ILE A 58 -2.64 4.91 3.77
CA ILE A 58 -1.29 5.09 3.24
C ILE A 58 -1.01 6.59 3.19
N ASP A 59 0.03 7.04 3.88
CA ASP A 59 0.37 8.47 3.94
C ASP A 59 1.19 8.91 2.73
N VAL A 60 2.16 8.09 2.32
CA VAL A 60 3.13 8.43 1.29
C VAL A 60 3.44 7.21 0.43
N THR A 61 3.61 7.43 -0.87
CA THR A 61 4.16 6.43 -1.79
C THR A 61 5.59 6.76 -2.16
N VAL A 62 6.50 5.81 -1.96
CA VAL A 62 7.91 5.89 -2.36
C VAL A 62 8.08 5.16 -3.68
N LEU A 63 8.49 5.90 -4.71
CA LEU A 63 8.81 5.35 -6.02
C LEU A 63 10.29 4.96 -6.09
N THR A 64 10.55 3.69 -6.38
CA THR A 64 11.90 3.10 -6.42
C THR A 64 12.25 2.61 -7.82
N LYS A 65 13.54 2.30 -8.05
CA LYS A 65 14.05 1.83 -9.35
C LYS A 65 13.84 2.83 -10.49
N PHE A 66 13.86 4.11 -10.16
CA PHE A 66 13.66 5.19 -11.14
C PHE A 66 14.79 5.24 -12.17
N ASP A 67 15.99 4.83 -11.80
CA ASP A 67 17.16 4.65 -12.67
C ASP A 67 16.94 3.60 -13.79
N THR A 68 15.96 2.71 -13.62
CA THR A 68 15.67 1.63 -14.58
C THR A 68 14.60 2.00 -15.61
N ILE A 69 13.91 3.12 -15.43
CA ILE A 69 13.03 3.67 -16.44
C ILE A 69 13.82 4.73 -17.21
N GLY A 70 13.99 4.53 -18.53
CA GLY A 70 14.58 5.56 -19.40
C GLY A 70 13.65 6.77 -19.56
N ASP A 71 13.91 7.61 -20.57
CA ASP A 71 13.02 8.72 -20.97
C ASP A 71 11.71 8.19 -21.59
N LYS A 72 10.87 7.55 -20.78
CA LYS A 72 9.48 7.24 -21.12
C LYS A 72 8.62 8.49 -21.06
#